data_AF-A0A944TKM3-F1
#
_entry.id   AF-A0A944TKM3-F1
#
_cell.length_a   1.000
_cell.length_b   1.000
_cell.length_c   1.000
_cell.angle_alpha   90.00
_cell.angle_beta   90.00
_cell.angle_gamma   90.00
#
_symmetry.space_group_name_H-M   'P 1'
#
loop_
_entity.id
_entity.type
_entity.pdbx_description
1 polymer ?
#
loop_
_entity_poly.entity_id
_entity_poly.type
_entity_poly.pdbx_seq_one_letter_code
_entity_poly.pdbx_strand_id
1 'polypeptide(L)'
;VAAGVGAELALDVGGKTDDMHGEPIHVVGTVSVIDDGPYEETRPTHGGGRFYDDGQRVIFNTVDGMTILLTSARSGNTARAQMYSMGINPEDYRVIVAKGVSSPRPAYQPIAAEIIIVNSPGVTSADLDTFEFKSRRIPLYPFEEPVYPA
;
A
#
# COMPACT_ATOMS: atom_id res chain seq x y z
N VAL A 1 -15.44 10.32 9.98
CA VAL A 1 -15.91 8.93 10.16
C VAL A 1 -17.21 8.93 10.97
N ALA A 2 -18.34 8.57 10.38
CA ALA A 2 -19.65 8.68 11.07
C ALA A 2 -19.88 7.62 12.16
N ALA A 3 -19.35 6.40 11.99
CA ALA A 3 -19.58 5.29 12.92
C ALA A 3 -18.93 5.51 14.31
N GLY A 4 -17.81 6.25 14.36
CA GLY A 4 -17.07 6.50 15.60
C GLY A 4 -16.20 5.31 16.06
N VAL A 5 -15.34 5.57 17.05
CA VAL A 5 -14.50 4.53 17.68
C VAL A 5 -15.39 3.56 18.48
N GLY A 6 -15.08 2.27 18.40
CA GLY A 6 -15.79 1.18 19.07
C GLY A 6 -16.95 0.60 18.26
N ALA A 7 -17.33 1.23 17.14
CA ALA A 7 -18.37 0.70 16.27
C ALA A 7 -17.89 -0.53 15.50
N GLU A 8 -18.70 -1.58 15.51
CA GLU A 8 -18.57 -2.75 14.64
C GLU A 8 -19.42 -2.56 13.39
N LEU A 9 -18.86 -2.84 12.22
CA LEU A 9 -19.56 -2.72 10.95
C LEU A 9 -18.93 -3.62 9.87
N ALA A 10 -19.71 -3.86 8.82
CA ALA A 10 -19.25 -4.52 7.60
C ALA A 10 -18.93 -3.48 6.52
N LEU A 11 -17.82 -3.68 5.81
CA LEU A 11 -17.29 -2.74 4.81
C LEU A 11 -16.72 -3.50 3.62
N ASP A 12 -16.87 -2.95 2.42
CA ASP A 12 -16.10 -3.37 1.25
C ASP A 12 -14.87 -2.47 1.11
N VAL A 13 -13.67 -3.07 1.11
CA VAL A 13 -12.38 -2.37 1.19
C VAL A 13 -11.53 -2.66 -0.04
N GLY A 14 -10.87 -1.63 -0.58
CA GLY A 14 -10.02 -1.75 -1.77
C GLY A 14 -10.81 -1.95 -3.08
N GLY A 15 -10.11 -2.03 -4.21
CA GLY A 15 -10.72 -2.41 -5.50
C GLY A 15 -11.72 -1.41 -6.11
N LYS A 16 -11.69 -0.12 -5.74
CA LYS A 16 -12.72 0.87 -6.15
C LYS A 16 -12.31 1.82 -7.27
N THR A 17 -11.09 1.71 -7.80
CA THR A 17 -10.56 2.68 -8.79
C THR A 17 -10.75 2.21 -10.22
N ASP A 18 -10.52 0.92 -10.46
CA ASP A 18 -10.62 0.23 -11.75
C ASP A 18 -10.71 -1.29 -11.49
N ASP A 19 -10.74 -2.10 -12.55
CA ASP A 19 -10.86 -3.56 -12.53
C ASP A 19 -9.52 -4.31 -12.50
N MET A 20 -8.38 -3.61 -12.45
CA MET A 20 -7.05 -4.23 -12.51
C MET A 20 -6.54 -4.71 -11.14
N HIS A 21 -7.20 -4.32 -10.04
CA HIS A 21 -6.72 -4.54 -8.67
C HIS A 21 -7.50 -5.64 -7.92
N GLY A 22 -8.43 -6.31 -8.60
CA GLY A 22 -9.38 -7.25 -8.00
C GLY A 22 -10.62 -6.57 -7.41
N GLU A 23 -11.59 -7.40 -7.04
CA GLU A 23 -12.84 -6.95 -6.41
C GLU A 23 -12.61 -6.42 -4.99
N PRO A 24 -13.42 -5.46 -4.52
CA PRO A 24 -13.44 -5.06 -3.12
C PRO A 24 -13.58 -6.26 -2.18
N ILE A 25 -12.81 -6.26 -1.09
CA ILE A 25 -12.85 -7.31 -0.09
C ILE A 25 -13.86 -6.93 0.98
N HIS A 26 -14.84 -7.81 1.20
CA HIS A 26 -15.81 -7.66 2.28
C HIS A 26 -15.16 -8.02 3.62
N VAL A 27 -15.17 -7.08 4.57
CA VAL A 27 -14.60 -7.26 5.90
C VAL A 27 -15.60 -6.83 6.98
N VAL A 28 -15.59 -7.54 8.11
CA VAL A 28 -16.33 -7.16 9.32
C VAL A 28 -15.33 -6.87 10.42
N GLY A 29 -15.55 -5.82 11.20
CA GLY A 29 -14.60 -5.42 12.23
C GLY A 29 -14.97 -4.14 12.96
N THR A 30 -14.05 -3.67 13.79
CA THR A 30 -14.25 -2.56 14.72
C THR A 30 -13.33 -1.39 14.40
N VAL A 31 -13.88 -0.19 14.44
CA VAL A 31 -13.13 1.07 14.38
C VAL A 31 -12.38 1.27 15.70
N SER A 32 -11.05 1.29 15.66
CA SER A 32 -10.24 1.34 16.89
C SER A 32 -9.63 2.72 17.15
N VAL A 33 -9.17 3.39 16.10
CA VAL A 33 -8.58 4.74 16.18
C VAL A 33 -9.04 5.54 14.97
N ILE A 34 -9.29 6.84 15.16
CA ILE A 34 -9.57 7.80 14.08
C ILE A 34 -8.66 9.01 14.29
N ASP A 35 -8.01 9.49 13.23
CA ASP A 35 -7.32 10.78 13.21
C ASP A 35 -7.43 11.48 11.85
N ASP A 36 -6.78 12.64 11.72
CA ASP A 36 -6.89 13.50 10.54
C ASP A 36 -5.73 13.41 9.54
N GLY A 37 -4.71 12.57 9.78
CA GLY A 37 -3.70 12.27 8.75
C GLY A 37 -2.28 12.83 8.88
N PRO A 38 -2.01 14.02 9.46
CA PRO A 38 -0.66 14.56 9.51
C PRO A 38 0.31 13.73 10.38
N TYR A 39 1.50 13.44 9.85
CA TYR A 39 2.58 12.83 10.61
C TYR A 39 3.97 13.25 10.11
N GLU A 40 4.98 13.05 10.95
CA GLU A 40 6.38 13.40 10.68
C GLU A 40 7.28 12.16 10.64
N GLU A 41 8.05 12.02 9.56
CA GLU A 41 9.12 11.04 9.41
C GLU A 41 10.48 11.72 9.60
N THR A 42 11.17 11.37 10.68
CA THR A 42 12.46 11.97 11.03
C THR A 42 13.65 11.23 10.42
N ARG A 43 13.41 10.05 9.83
CA ARG A 43 14.45 9.23 9.21
C ARG A 43 14.63 9.63 7.75
N PRO A 44 15.84 9.46 7.17
CA PRO A 44 16.12 9.83 5.79
C PRO A 44 15.54 8.81 4.79
N THR A 45 14.22 8.68 4.73
CA THR A 45 13.52 7.81 3.78
C THR A 45 13.04 8.62 2.57
N HIS A 46 12.99 7.97 1.40
CA HIS A 46 12.39 8.52 0.17
C HIS A 46 12.82 9.97 -0.16
N GLY A 47 14.14 10.22 -0.21
CA GLY A 47 14.69 11.55 -0.51
C GLY A 47 14.64 12.54 0.65
N GLY A 48 14.38 12.08 1.88
CA GLY A 48 14.30 12.94 3.07
C GLY A 48 12.94 13.63 3.21
N GLY A 49 11.89 13.08 2.59
CA GLY A 49 10.52 13.52 2.85
C GLY A 49 10.20 13.42 4.33
N ARG A 50 9.64 14.50 4.89
CA ARG A 50 9.51 14.66 6.35
C ARG A 50 8.07 14.80 6.81
N PHE A 51 7.28 15.64 6.15
CA PHE A 51 5.89 15.88 6.53
C PHE A 51 4.96 15.24 5.50
N TYR A 52 4.00 14.48 6.00
CA TYR A 52 3.04 13.74 5.21
C TYR A 52 1.64 13.98 5.75
N ASP A 53 0.65 13.76 4.89
CA ASP A 53 -0.76 13.87 5.24
C ASP A 53 -1.56 12.85 4.41
N ASP A 54 -2.15 11.88 5.09
CA ASP A 54 -2.98 10.82 4.50
C ASP A 54 -4.48 11.20 4.47
N GLY A 55 -4.81 12.43 4.87
CA GLY A 55 -6.16 12.85 5.25
C GLY A 55 -6.71 12.01 6.40
N GLN A 56 -8.02 12.04 6.60
CA GLN A 56 -8.68 11.22 7.63
C GLN A 56 -8.26 9.74 7.55
N ARG A 57 -7.83 9.17 8.67
CA ARG A 57 -7.40 7.78 8.80
C ARG A 57 -8.18 7.01 9.85
N VAL A 58 -8.25 5.69 9.66
CA VAL A 58 -8.91 4.77 10.59
C VAL A 58 -8.07 3.50 10.76
N ILE A 59 -7.86 3.09 12.01
CA ILE A 59 -7.50 1.68 12.30
C ILE A 59 -8.79 0.89 12.35
N PHE A 60 -8.93 -0.07 11.44
CA PHE A 60 -10.02 -1.03 11.40
C PHE A 60 -9.49 -2.43 11.72
N ASN A 61 -9.92 -2.97 12.86
CA ASN A 61 -9.54 -4.31 13.31
C ASN A 61 -10.63 -5.29 12.93
N THR A 62 -10.30 -6.20 12.02
CA THR A 62 -11.23 -7.19 11.48
C THR A 62 -11.47 -8.34 12.47
N VAL A 63 -12.63 -8.98 12.37
CA VAL A 63 -13.00 -10.13 13.23
C VAL A 63 -12.11 -11.36 13.00
N ASP A 64 -11.48 -11.47 11.84
CA ASP A 64 -10.52 -12.53 11.49
C ASP A 64 -9.05 -12.16 11.79
N GLY A 65 -8.83 -11.03 12.48
CA GLY A 65 -7.55 -10.72 13.14
C GLY A 65 -6.57 -9.90 12.29
N MET A 66 -7.01 -9.33 11.16
CA MET A 66 -6.23 -8.34 10.41
C MET A 66 -6.42 -6.92 10.96
N THR A 67 -5.34 -6.13 10.92
CA THR A 67 -5.37 -4.68 11.15
C THR A 67 -5.27 -3.97 9.80
N ILE A 68 -6.25 -3.12 9.49
CA ILE A 68 -6.28 -2.34 8.25
C ILE A 68 -6.19 -0.85 8.59
N LEU A 69 -5.18 -0.17 8.04
CA LEU A 69 -5.11 1.30 8.07
C LEU A 69 -5.83 1.85 6.82
N LEU A 70 -7.03 2.38 7.02
CA LEU A 70 -7.79 3.05 5.96
C LEU A 70 -7.40 4.53 5.92
N THR A 71 -7.14 5.06 4.72
CA THR A 71 -6.81 6.47 4.50
C THR A 71 -7.76 7.09 3.49
N SER A 72 -8.04 8.39 3.63
CA SER A 72 -8.90 9.12 2.70
C SER A 72 -8.14 9.74 1.53
N ALA A 73 -6.86 10.08 1.73
CA ALA A 73 -5.95 10.48 0.68
C ALA A 73 -5.03 9.33 0.25
N ARG A 74 -4.52 9.42 -0.98
CA ARG A 74 -3.54 8.46 -1.50
C ARG A 74 -2.22 8.67 -0.76
N SER A 75 -1.70 7.61 -0.17
CA SER A 75 -0.44 7.62 0.55
C SER A 75 0.48 6.52 0.06
N GLY A 76 1.79 6.75 0.17
CA GLY A 76 2.81 5.77 -0.13
C GLY A 76 3.31 5.09 1.14
N ASN A 77 3.88 3.89 1.00
CA ASN A 77 4.51 3.16 2.10
C ASN A 77 5.96 3.59 2.31
N THR A 78 6.23 4.89 2.35
CA THR A 78 7.61 5.44 2.37
C THR A 78 8.10 5.82 3.75
N ALA A 79 7.22 5.86 4.75
CA ALA A 79 7.50 6.32 6.09
C ALA A 79 6.85 5.38 7.11
N ARG A 80 7.61 4.88 8.08
CA ARG A 80 7.04 4.05 9.16
C ARG A 80 6.25 4.90 10.15
N ALA A 81 6.56 6.19 10.22
CA ALA A 81 5.80 7.15 11.03
C ALA A 81 4.29 7.14 10.70
N GLN A 82 3.90 6.73 9.49
CA GLN A 82 2.51 6.51 9.12
C GLN A 82 1.81 5.53 10.10
N MET A 83 2.45 4.40 10.37
CA MET A 83 1.92 3.38 11.29
C MET A 83 2.10 3.80 12.75
N TYR A 84 3.30 4.25 13.13
CA TYR A 84 3.58 4.60 14.53
C TYR A 84 2.71 5.77 15.03
N SER A 85 2.40 6.76 14.19
CA SER A 85 1.54 7.89 14.57
C SER A 85 0.11 7.46 14.90
N MET A 86 -0.35 6.35 14.35
CA MET A 86 -1.64 5.74 14.67
C MET A 86 -1.57 4.77 15.85
N GLY A 87 -0.38 4.55 16.44
CA GLY A 87 -0.16 3.54 17.48
C GLY A 87 0.00 2.12 16.95
N ILE A 88 0.17 1.93 15.64
CA ILE A 88 0.52 0.63 15.06
C ILE A 88 2.04 0.46 15.17
N ASN A 89 2.47 -0.58 15.89
CA ASN A 89 3.85 -1.00 15.95
C ASN A 89 4.08 -2.14 14.92
N PRO A 90 4.59 -1.86 13.72
CA PRO A 90 4.77 -2.87 12.67
C PRO A 90 5.58 -4.10 13.12
N GLU A 91 6.52 -3.92 14.04
CA GLU A 91 7.34 -4.98 14.63
C GLU A 91 6.54 -6.08 15.36
N ASP A 92 5.31 -5.78 15.78
CA ASP A 92 4.43 -6.75 16.47
C ASP A 92 3.67 -7.65 15.48
N TYR A 93 3.77 -7.40 14.17
CA TYR A 93 3.08 -8.14 13.13
C TYR A 93 4.00 -9.15 12.45
N ARG A 94 3.45 -10.33 12.13
CA ARG A 94 4.18 -11.36 11.36
C ARG A 94 4.41 -10.95 9.90
N VAL A 95 3.47 -10.18 9.33
CA VAL A 95 3.48 -9.76 7.93
C VAL A 95 2.93 -8.34 7.85
N ILE A 96 3.57 -7.51 7.05
CA ILE A 96 3.12 -6.16 6.71
C ILE A 96 3.01 -6.08 5.19
N VAL A 97 1.87 -5.59 4.69
CA VAL A 97 1.70 -5.31 3.26
C VAL A 97 2.12 -3.87 2.99
N ALA A 98 3.31 -3.69 2.42
CA ALA A 98 3.79 -2.38 1.98
C ALA A 98 3.66 -2.27 0.46
N LYS A 99 2.57 -1.66 -0.04
CA LYS A 99 2.34 -1.46 -1.48
C LYS A 99 3.43 -0.57 -2.08
N GLY A 100 4.33 -1.19 -2.83
CA GLY A 100 5.43 -0.54 -3.56
C GLY A 100 6.54 -1.55 -3.88
N VAL A 101 7.40 -1.22 -4.84
CA VAL A 101 8.51 -2.12 -5.26
C VAL A 101 9.79 -1.77 -4.52
N SER A 102 10.24 -0.52 -4.67
CA SER A 102 11.49 -0.03 -4.08
C SER A 102 11.24 0.98 -2.98
N SER A 103 10.19 1.80 -3.12
CA SER A 103 9.86 2.88 -2.19
C SER A 103 9.67 2.45 -0.73
N PRO A 104 9.15 1.24 -0.41
CA PRO A 104 8.99 0.83 0.98
C PRO A 104 10.26 0.29 1.64
N ARG A 105 11.26 -0.12 0.84
CA ARG A 105 12.45 -0.79 1.37
C ARG A 105 13.20 0.07 2.40
N PRO A 106 13.51 1.36 2.17
CA PRO A 106 14.21 2.17 3.16
C PRO A 106 13.45 2.30 4.49
N ALA A 107 12.11 2.27 4.43
CA ALA A 107 11.27 2.37 5.60
C ALA A 107 11.21 1.04 6.37
N TYR A 108 10.87 -0.06 5.69
CA TYR A 108 10.50 -1.32 6.34
C TYR A 108 11.63 -2.37 6.40
N GLN A 109 12.58 -2.36 5.47
CA GLN A 109 13.70 -3.32 5.48
C GLN A 109 14.53 -3.29 6.78
N PRO A 110 14.74 -2.13 7.45
CA PRO A 110 15.46 -2.10 8.73
C PRO A 110 14.78 -2.84 9.89
N ILE A 111 13.47 -3.14 9.79
CA ILE A 111 12.70 -3.84 10.84
C ILE A 111 12.18 -5.21 10.38
N ALA A 112 12.24 -5.50 9.08
CA ALA A 112 11.76 -6.76 8.53
C ALA A 112 12.85 -7.83 8.61
N ALA A 113 12.47 -9.06 8.99
CA ALA A 113 13.35 -10.21 8.88
C ALA A 113 13.61 -10.58 7.40
N GLU A 114 12.62 -10.37 6.53
CA GLU A 114 12.69 -10.66 5.10
C GLU A 114 11.79 -9.70 4.32
N ILE A 115 12.19 -9.37 3.08
CA ILE A 115 11.36 -8.64 2.12
C ILE A 115 10.98 -9.60 1.00
N ILE A 116 9.70 -9.96 0.94
CA ILE A 116 9.13 -10.81 -0.12
C ILE A 116 8.47 -9.90 -1.16
N ILE A 117 8.92 -9.98 -2.41
CA ILE A 117 8.30 -9.27 -3.53
C ILE A 117 7.20 -10.16 -4.11
N VAL A 118 5.98 -9.64 -4.16
CA VAL A 118 4.82 -10.36 -4.71
C VAL A 118 4.44 -9.76 -6.06
N ASN A 119 4.30 -10.60 -7.09
CA ASN A 119 3.80 -10.21 -8.40
C ASN A 119 2.27 -10.14 -8.39
N SER A 120 1.71 -9.15 -7.68
CA SER A 120 0.25 -8.95 -7.65
C SER A 120 -0.24 -8.19 -8.89
N PRO A 121 -1.49 -8.46 -9.35
CA PRO A 121 -2.12 -7.67 -10.40
C PRO A 121 -2.25 -6.19 -10.03
N GLY A 122 -2.42 -5.34 -11.05
CA GLY A 122 -2.70 -3.92 -10.88
C GLY A 122 -2.04 -3.04 -11.94
N VAL A 123 -2.40 -1.75 -11.94
CA VAL A 123 -1.89 -0.76 -12.90
C VAL A 123 -0.36 -0.51 -12.80
N THR A 124 0.28 -1.06 -11.77
CA THR A 124 1.72 -0.97 -11.54
C THR A 124 2.42 -2.34 -11.62
N SER A 125 1.79 -3.33 -12.25
CA SER A 125 2.37 -4.67 -12.44
C SER A 125 3.69 -4.58 -13.20
N ALA A 126 4.63 -5.47 -12.86
CA ALA A 126 5.86 -5.68 -13.63
C ALA A 126 5.65 -6.66 -14.80
N ASP A 127 4.51 -7.36 -14.81
CA ASP A 127 4.11 -8.26 -15.88
C ASP A 127 3.53 -7.45 -17.05
N LEU A 128 4.37 -7.22 -18.06
CA LEU A 128 4.03 -6.39 -19.20
C LEU A 128 2.93 -7.02 -20.08
N ASP A 129 2.72 -8.34 -20.02
CA ASP A 129 1.71 -9.03 -20.81
C ASP A 129 0.28 -8.75 -20.29
N THR A 130 0.16 -8.19 -19.09
CA THR A 130 -1.13 -7.81 -18.49
C THR A 130 -1.68 -6.47 -19.00
N PHE A 131 -0.92 -5.74 -19.82
CA PHE A 131 -1.30 -4.41 -20.30
C PHE A 131 -1.56 -4.37 -21.81
N GLU A 132 -2.53 -3.57 -22.23
CA GLU A 132 -2.76 -3.24 -23.63
C GLU A 132 -1.99 -1.96 -24.03
N PHE A 133 -0.94 -2.11 -24.85
CA PHE A 133 -0.16 -0.98 -25.36
C PHE A 133 -0.63 -0.53 -26.74
N LYS A 134 -1.18 0.69 -26.85
CA LYS A 134 -1.68 1.24 -28.12
C LYS A 134 -0.63 1.92 -28.98
N SER A 135 0.37 2.55 -28.35
CA SER A 135 1.36 3.40 -29.02
C SER A 135 2.78 3.09 -28.55
N ARG A 136 3.18 1.81 -28.55
CA ARG A 136 4.55 1.40 -28.22
C ARG A 136 5.44 1.33 -29.45
N ARG A 137 6.76 1.44 -29.24
CA ARG A 137 7.77 1.18 -30.27
C ARG A 137 7.70 -0.30 -30.68
N ILE A 138 7.92 -0.57 -31.97
CA ILE A 138 8.04 -1.92 -32.52
C ILE A 138 9.30 -1.95 -33.43
N PRO A 139 10.31 -2.80 -33.15
CA PRO A 139 10.35 -3.79 -32.07
C PRO A 139 10.67 -3.17 -30.70
N LEU A 140 10.19 -3.81 -29.64
CA LEU A 140 10.51 -3.51 -28.25
C LEU A 140 10.53 -4.81 -27.43
N TYR A 141 11.71 -5.25 -27.00
CA TYR A 141 11.83 -6.32 -26.00
C TYR A 141 11.14 -5.91 -24.69
N PRO A 142 10.35 -6.79 -24.04
CA PRO A 142 10.20 -8.23 -24.29
C PRO A 142 9.12 -8.65 -25.29
N PHE A 143 8.37 -7.72 -25.89
CA PHE A 143 7.29 -8.07 -26.83
C PHE A 143 7.81 -8.63 -28.17
N GLU A 144 8.97 -8.14 -28.61
CA GLU A 144 9.69 -8.67 -29.76
C GLU A 144 11.18 -8.88 -29.40
N GLU A 145 11.80 -9.94 -29.93
CA GLU A 145 13.24 -10.21 -29.74
C GLU A 145 14.12 -9.04 -30.24
N PRO A 146 15.17 -8.65 -29.50
CA PRO A 146 16.04 -7.57 -29.91
C PRO A 146 16.91 -7.99 -31.10
N VAL A 147 17.02 -7.12 -32.11
CA VAL A 147 17.99 -7.27 -33.20
C VAL A 147 19.21 -6.42 -32.87
N TYR A 148 20.32 -7.07 -32.55
CA TYR A 148 21.60 -6.39 -32.34
C TYR A 148 22.42 -6.37 -33.64
N PRO A 149 23.12 -5.26 -33.97
CA PRO A 149 24.10 -5.27 -35.05
C PRO A 149 25.24 -6.27 -34.73
N ALA A 150 25.78 -6.90 -35.77
CA ALA A 150 26.96 -7.76 -35.68
C ALA A 150 28.24 -6.96 -35.38
#